data_AF-A0A7L3CQ82-F1
#
_entry.id   AF-A0A7L3CQ82-F1
#
_cell.length_a   1.000
_cell.length_b   1.000
_cell.length_c   1.000
_cell.angle_alpha   90.00
_cell.angle_beta   90.00
_cell.angle_gamma   90.00
#
_symmetry.space_group_name_H-M   'P 1'
#
loop_
_entity.id
_entity.type
_entity.pdbx_description
1 polymer ?
#
loop_
_entity_poly.entity_id
_entity_poly.type
_entity_poly.pdbx_seq_one_letter_code
_entity_poly.pdbx_strand_id
1 'polypeptide(L)'
;MFGLFFFILFTPGVSEFICMSSDLELSYTFCDSTAHAFMFNLTPCSITNNPTWKATLSWIPRSDITFLKLVFNVWYEGAKAFHWQETLCSGADDAYSVCATLKG
;
A
#
# COMPACT_ATOMS: atom_id res chain seq x y z
N MET A 1 16.43 22.99 24.11
CA MET A 1 17.02 22.17 23.02
C MET A 1 16.18 20.90 22.75
N PHE A 2 14.84 21.00 22.77
CA PHE A 2 13.89 19.86 22.72
C PHE A 2 13.04 19.85 21.43
N GLY A 3 13.32 20.75 20.49
CA GLY A 3 12.57 20.90 19.24
C GLY A 3 13.14 20.14 18.04
N LEU A 4 14.35 19.56 18.16
CA LEU A 4 15.05 18.91 17.05
C LEU A 4 14.66 17.42 16.87
N PHE A 5 14.05 16.79 17.88
CA PHE A 5 13.63 15.39 17.79
C PHE A 5 12.33 15.17 17.01
N PHE A 6 11.48 16.20 16.85
CA PHE A 6 10.17 16.03 16.22
C PHE A 6 10.22 16.14 14.68
N PHE A 7 11.28 16.71 14.11
CA PHE A 7 11.40 16.91 12.65
C PHE A 7 12.01 15.72 11.89
N ILE A 8 12.57 14.73 12.57
CA ILE A 8 13.19 13.57 11.90
C ILE A 8 12.13 12.55 11.45
N LEU A 9 10.91 12.62 12.01
CA LEU A 9 9.81 11.67 11.74
C LEU A 9 9.10 11.89 10.39
N PHE A 10 9.37 13.00 9.69
CA PHE A 10 8.69 13.35 8.44
C PHE A 10 9.66 13.63 7.30
N THR A 11 10.75 12.86 7.22
CA THR A 11 11.58 12.89 6.02
C THR A 11 10.88 12.08 4.91
N PRO A 12 10.46 12.72 3.80
CA PRO A 12 9.97 11.98 2.65
C PRO A 12 11.11 11.08 2.14
N GLY A 13 10.85 9.78 2.06
CA GLY A 13 11.85 8.76 1.68
C GLY A 13 12.21 7.74 2.77
N VAL A 14 11.58 7.79 3.94
CA VAL A 14 11.68 6.69 4.92
C VAL A 14 10.83 5.53 4.44
N SER A 15 11.45 4.37 4.23
CA SER A 15 10.73 3.14 3.93
C SER A 15 10.01 2.64 5.17
N GLU A 16 8.71 2.40 5.04
CA GLU A 16 7.90 1.77 6.07
C GLU A 16 7.98 0.25 5.92
N PHE A 17 8.30 -0.39 7.04
CA PHE A 17 8.45 -1.83 7.11
C PHE A 17 7.08 -2.51 7.20
N ILE A 18 6.81 -3.48 6.32
CA ILE A 18 5.59 -4.30 6.38
C ILE A 18 5.87 -5.56 7.18
N CYS A 19 6.84 -6.36 6.72
CA CYS A 19 7.18 -7.61 7.37
C CYS A 19 8.53 -8.17 6.88
N MET A 20 9.12 -9.07 7.69
CA MET A 20 10.33 -9.82 7.35
C MET A 20 10.22 -11.24 7.88
N SER A 21 10.71 -12.17 7.10
CA SER A 21 10.90 -13.57 7.44
C SER A 21 12.21 -14.08 6.85
N SER A 22 12.45 -15.39 6.91
CA SER A 22 13.65 -16.00 6.36
C SER A 22 13.74 -15.93 4.82
N ASP A 23 12.61 -15.82 4.14
CA ASP A 23 12.50 -15.92 2.67
C ASP A 23 11.92 -14.67 2.00
N LEU A 24 11.43 -13.71 2.79
CA LEU A 24 10.80 -12.50 2.28
C LEU A 24 11.08 -11.30 3.20
N GLU A 25 11.49 -10.19 2.59
CA GLU A 25 11.52 -8.87 3.24
C GLU A 25 10.69 -7.91 2.40
N LEU A 26 9.70 -7.26 3.02
CA LEU A 26 8.78 -6.36 2.34
C LEU A 26 8.70 -5.03 3.07
N SER A 27 8.91 -3.96 2.31
CA SER A 27 8.77 -2.58 2.76
C SER A 27 8.18 -1.72 1.64
N TYR A 28 7.69 -0.53 1.99
CA TYR A 28 7.08 0.38 1.03
C TYR A 28 7.45 1.82 1.31
N THR A 29 7.37 2.65 0.27
CA THR A 29 7.51 4.10 0.38
C THR A 29 6.53 4.75 -0.57
N PHE A 30 5.91 5.84 -0.14
CA PHE A 30 5.07 6.64 -1.01
C PHE A 30 5.90 7.39 -2.05
N CYS A 31 5.45 7.38 -3.30
CA CYS A 31 6.10 8.10 -4.40
C CYS A 31 5.66 9.57 -4.52
N ASP A 32 4.72 10.01 -3.68
CA ASP A 32 4.28 11.41 -3.62
C ASP A 32 4.81 12.11 -2.37
N SER A 33 4.61 13.42 -2.30
CA SER A 33 5.07 14.26 -1.19
C SER A 33 4.02 14.44 -0.07
N THR A 34 2.96 13.65 -0.06
CA THR A 34 1.82 13.84 0.85
C THR A 34 1.84 12.84 2.00
N ALA A 35 1.41 13.28 3.19
CA ALA A 35 1.32 12.42 4.35
C ALA A 35 0.08 11.51 4.28
N HIS A 36 0.25 10.19 4.28
CA HIS A 36 -0.87 9.26 4.16
C HIS A 36 -1.22 8.64 5.51
N ALA A 37 -2.52 8.61 5.83
CA ALA A 37 -3.03 7.70 6.84
C ALA A 37 -3.28 6.36 6.15
N PHE A 38 -2.27 5.50 6.16
CA PHE A 38 -2.26 4.23 5.45
C PHE A 38 -1.48 3.21 6.28
N MET A 39 -2.05 2.02 6.46
CA MET A 39 -1.43 0.91 7.14
C MET A 39 -1.75 -0.36 6.37
N PHE A 40 -0.71 -1.06 5.92
CA PHE A 40 -0.81 -2.29 5.17
C PHE A 40 -0.14 -3.43 5.93
N ASN A 41 -0.94 -4.45 6.26
CA ASN A 41 -0.47 -5.64 6.97
C ASN A 41 -0.65 -6.87 6.11
N LEU A 42 0.33 -7.78 6.16
CA LEU A 42 0.35 -9.00 5.37
C LEU A 42 0.62 -10.21 6.26
N THR A 43 -0.23 -11.24 6.15
CA THR A 43 -0.08 -12.49 6.91
C THR A 43 -0.41 -13.72 6.05
N PRO A 44 0.42 -14.77 6.04
CA PRO A 44 1.78 -14.83 6.58
C PRO A 44 2.77 -14.01 5.74
N CYS A 45 3.88 -13.59 6.34
CA CYS A 45 4.99 -12.99 5.62
C CYS A 45 5.96 -14.07 5.13
N SER A 46 5.56 -14.89 4.17
CA SER A 46 6.42 -15.93 3.60
C SER A 46 5.87 -16.37 2.25
N ILE A 47 6.76 -16.59 1.29
CA ILE A 47 6.41 -17.14 -0.02
C ILE A 47 6.41 -18.67 0.07
N THR A 48 7.22 -19.22 0.98
CA THR A 48 7.40 -20.66 1.14
C THR A 48 6.24 -21.28 1.91
N ASN A 49 5.75 -22.43 1.47
CA ASN A 49 4.73 -23.27 2.15
C ASN A 49 3.31 -22.70 2.31
N ASN A 50 3.02 -21.43 1.98
CA ASN A 50 1.66 -20.87 2.04
C ASN A 50 1.37 -19.96 0.82
N PRO A 51 0.62 -20.44 -0.19
CA PRO A 51 0.29 -19.63 -1.36
C PRO A 51 -0.76 -18.54 -1.08
N THR A 52 -1.53 -18.69 0.00
CA THR A 52 -2.63 -17.78 0.32
C THR A 52 -2.19 -16.72 1.32
N TRP A 53 -2.16 -15.47 0.87
CA TRP A 53 -1.86 -14.32 1.71
C TRP A 53 -3.15 -13.59 2.09
N LYS A 54 -3.23 -13.17 3.36
CA LYS A 54 -4.26 -12.26 3.86
C LYS A 54 -3.64 -10.88 4.01
N ALA A 55 -4.17 -9.95 3.23
CA ALA A 55 -3.80 -8.55 3.31
C ALA A 55 -4.90 -7.78 4.03
N THR A 56 -4.50 -6.93 4.98
CA THR A 56 -5.38 -5.98 5.64
C THR A 56 -4.87 -4.58 5.32
N LEU A 57 -5.74 -3.77 4.74
CA LEU A 57 -5.43 -2.39 4.39
C LEU A 57 -6.36 -1.45 5.14
N SER A 58 -5.78 -0.53 5.91
CA SER A 58 -6.49 0.54 6.58
C SER A 58 -6.00 1.86 6.01
N TRP A 59 -6.89 2.67 5.47
CA TRP A 59 -6.53 3.99 4.94
C TRP A 59 -7.68 4.98 5.05
N ILE A 60 -7.34 6.26 5.08
CA ILE A 60 -8.32 7.36 4.98
C ILE A 60 -8.27 7.90 3.55
N PRO A 61 -9.29 7.64 2.71
CA PRO A 61 -9.29 8.10 1.33
C PRO A 61 -9.39 9.62 1.24
N ARG A 62 -8.66 10.17 0.27
CA ARG A 62 -8.65 11.62 -0.01
C ARG A 62 -9.70 12.06 -1.04
N SER A 63 -10.39 11.09 -1.63
CA SER A 63 -11.46 11.25 -2.62
C SER A 63 -12.48 10.13 -2.47
N ASP A 64 -13.71 10.38 -2.89
CA ASP A 64 -14.75 9.36 -2.90
C ASP A 64 -14.33 8.19 -3.82
N ILE A 65 -14.51 6.95 -3.35
CA ILE A 65 -14.01 5.74 -4.01
C ILE A 65 -15.08 5.17 -4.95
N THR A 66 -15.73 6.00 -5.75
CA THR A 66 -16.73 5.52 -6.73
C THR A 66 -16.08 4.76 -7.90
N PHE A 67 -14.84 5.14 -8.24
CA PHE A 67 -14.03 4.48 -9.24
C PHE A 67 -12.63 4.26 -8.70
N LEU A 68 -12.20 3.00 -8.63
CA LEU A 68 -10.90 2.61 -8.09
C LEU A 68 -10.21 1.68 -9.06
N LYS A 69 -9.04 2.11 -9.53
CA LYS A 69 -8.21 1.35 -10.47
C LYS A 69 -6.86 1.09 -9.83
N LEU A 70 -6.44 -0.17 -9.79
CA LEU A 70 -5.14 -0.58 -9.30
C LEU A 70 -4.21 -0.81 -10.50
N VAL A 71 -3.01 -0.24 -10.42
CA VAL A 71 -1.96 -0.43 -11.43
C VAL A 71 -0.72 -0.96 -10.73
N PHE A 72 -0.29 -2.14 -11.12
CA PHE A 72 0.86 -2.82 -10.56
C PHE A 72 1.97 -2.91 -11.61
N ASN A 73 3.16 -2.42 -11.26
CA ASN A 73 4.34 -2.50 -12.11
C ASN A 73 5.46 -3.15 -11.31
N VAL A 74 5.99 -4.27 -11.81
CA VAL A 74 7.14 -4.94 -11.21
C VAL A 74 8.37 -4.65 -12.04
N TRP A 75 9.44 -4.30 -11.35
CA TRP A 75 10.75 -4.11 -11.93
C TRP A 75 11.71 -5.12 -11.33
N TYR A 76 12.56 -5.71 -12.16
CA TYR A 76 13.62 -6.61 -11.75
C TYR A 76 14.88 -6.20 -12.49
N GLU A 77 15.96 -5.95 -11.75
CA GLU A 77 17.25 -5.50 -12.30
C GLU A 77 17.14 -4.30 -13.26
N GLY A 78 16.25 -3.34 -12.95
CA GLY A 78 16.05 -2.13 -13.75
C GLY A 78 15.20 -2.30 -15.01
N ALA A 79 14.76 -3.52 -15.33
CA ALA A 79 13.83 -3.80 -16.42
C ALA A 79 12.40 -4.00 -15.89
N LYS A 80 11.40 -3.56 -16.66
CA LYS A 80 9.99 -3.80 -16.33
C LYS A 80 9.68 -5.28 -16.58
N ALA A 81 9.47 -6.03 -15.50
CA ALA A 81 9.20 -7.46 -15.53
C ALA A 81 7.71 -7.77 -15.71
N PHE A 82 6.82 -6.93 -15.14
CA PHE A 82 5.38 -7.17 -15.17
C PHE A 82 4.58 -5.87 -15.14
N HIS A 83 3.44 -5.89 -15.82
CA HIS A 83 2.43 -4.84 -15.80
C HIS A 83 1.06 -5.47 -15.66
N TRP A 84 0.32 -5.05 -14.65
CA TRP A 84 -1.06 -5.45 -14.46
C TRP A 84 -1.91 -4.27 -14.04
N GLN A 85 -3.15 -4.27 -14.49
CA GLN A 85 -4.09 -3.21 -14.24
C GLN A 85 -5.48 -3.82 -14.06
N GLU A 86 -6.15 -3.42 -12.98
CA GLU A 86 -7.44 -3.96 -12.57
C GLU A 86 -8.35 -2.83 -12.13
N THR A 87 -9.63 -2.94 -12.47
CA THR A 87 -10.65 -2.01 -11.98
C THR A 87 -11.36 -2.69 -10.80
N LEU A 88 -11.13 -2.21 -9.59
CA LEU A 88 -11.73 -2.75 -8.37
C LEU A 88 -13.14 -2.17 -8.11
N CYS A 89 -13.34 -0.91 -8.48
CA CYS A 89 -14.62 -0.23 -8.36
C CYS A 89 -14.96 0.45 -9.68
N SER A 90 -16.15 0.16 -10.19
CA SER A 90 -16.75 0.69 -11.41
C SER A 90 -18.07 1.45 -11.15
N GLY A 91 -18.38 1.66 -9.87
CA GLY A 91 -19.55 2.38 -9.37
C GLY A 91 -19.68 2.20 -7.86
N ALA A 92 -20.72 2.80 -7.26
CA ALA A 92 -20.99 2.70 -5.83
C ALA A 92 -21.53 1.32 -5.40
N ASP A 93 -22.32 0.67 -6.26
CA ASP A 93 -22.90 -0.66 -6.03
C ASP A 93 -22.03 -1.76 -6.68
N ASP A 94 -20.77 -1.86 -6.25
CA ASP A 94 -19.83 -2.87 -6.76
C ASP A 94 -19.55 -3.99 -5.74
N ALA A 95 -18.75 -4.99 -6.14
CA ALA A 95 -18.48 -6.19 -5.37
C ALA A 95 -17.80 -5.92 -4.01
N TYR A 96 -17.04 -4.82 -3.91
CA TYR A 96 -16.35 -4.44 -2.68
C TYR A 96 -17.08 -3.31 -1.96
N SER A 97 -17.28 -3.46 -0.66
CA SER A 97 -17.91 -2.44 0.19
C SER A 97 -17.16 -1.10 0.20
N VAL A 98 -15.87 -1.11 -0.18
CA VAL A 98 -15.03 0.09 -0.25
C VAL A 98 -15.43 1.04 -1.39
N CYS A 99 -16.18 0.57 -2.40
CA CYS A 99 -16.54 1.34 -3.58
C CYS A 99 -17.59 2.45 -3.36
N ALA A 100 -18.17 2.52 -2.16
CA ALA A 100 -19.08 3.59 -1.74
C ALA A 100 -18.47 4.49 -0.65
N THR A 101 -17.20 4.30 -0.30
CA THR A 101 -16.54 5.09 0.74
C THR A 101 -16.33 6.52 0.26
N LEU A 102 -16.80 7.49 1.05
CA LEU A 102 -16.58 8.91 0.81
C LEU A 102 -15.21 9.33 1.33
N LYS A 103 -14.71 10.47 0.85
CA LYS A 103 -13.51 11.12 1.38
C LYS A 103 -13.60 11.32 2.90
N GLY A 104 -12.49 11.05 3.58
CA GLY A 104 -12.33 11.22 5.04
C GLY A 104 -12.55 9.92 5.79
#